data_AF-A0A7C1VS10-F1
#
_entry.id   AF-A0A7C1VS10-F1
#
_cell.length_a   1.000
_cell.length_b   1.000
_cell.length_c   1.000
_cell.angle_alpha   90.00
_cell.angle_beta   90.00
_cell.angle_gamma   90.00
#
_symmetry.space_group_name_H-M   'P 1'
#
loop_
_entity.id
_entity.type
_entity.pdbx_description
1 polymer ?
#
loop_
_entity_poly.entity_id
_entity_poly.type
_entity_poly.pdbx_seq_one_letter_code
_entity_poly.pdbx_strand_id
1 'polypeptide(L)'
;MKNMYRTELNNEPPDKWFIRLVAVFVLIILLVIGYRVFAQKTPQNPIVRPHNATPMISQTAFLSIEGFDSIMARLIECESNWNETAVGDHGKAYGLLQFWETTFELYKNKYDLPELQYKDPDDQITLASIMIRDGHEHNWTCWKYAKR
;
A
#
# COMPACT_ATOMS: atom_id res chain seq x y z
N MET A 1 44.74 -61.41 11.37
CA MET A 1 44.46 -60.42 10.31
C MET A 1 43.98 -59.13 10.93
N LYS A 2 44.60 -58.02 10.51
CA LYS A 2 44.29 -56.59 10.73
C LYS A 2 44.38 -56.04 12.17
N ASN A 3 45.52 -55.39 12.40
CA ASN A 3 45.80 -54.50 13.50
C ASN A 3 44.79 -53.34 13.54
N MET A 4 44.26 -53.10 14.74
CA MET A 4 43.52 -51.90 15.12
C MET A 4 44.43 -50.67 15.04
N TYR A 5 44.15 -49.77 14.10
CA TYR A 5 44.63 -48.39 14.19
C TYR A 5 43.67 -47.61 15.09
N ARG A 6 43.99 -47.53 16.38
CA ARG A 6 43.37 -46.56 17.29
C ARG A 6 44.16 -45.26 17.14
N THR A 7 43.68 -44.36 16.29
CA THR A 7 44.20 -43.00 16.19
C THR A 7 43.77 -42.25 17.45
N GLU A 8 44.71 -42.00 18.36
CA GLU A 8 44.48 -41.10 19.48
C GLU A 8 44.31 -39.69 18.90
N LEU A 9 43.07 -39.20 18.89
CA LEU A 9 42.80 -37.80 18.59
C LEU A 9 43.38 -36.97 19.74
N ASN A 10 44.53 -36.36 19.51
CA ASN A 10 45.09 -35.37 20.41
C ASN A 10 44.14 -34.17 20.45
N ASN A 11 43.38 -34.06 21.54
CA ASN A 11 42.56 -32.90 21.85
C ASN A 11 43.47 -31.77 22.36
N GLU A 12 44.22 -31.15 21.45
CA GLU A 12 44.95 -29.93 21.80
C GLU A 12 43.93 -28.81 22.08
N PRO A 13 44.13 -28.01 23.14
CA PRO A 13 43.22 -26.92 23.45
C PRO A 13 43.26 -25.89 22.31
N PRO A 14 42.11 -25.33 21.94
CA PRO A 14 42.06 -24.32 20.89
C PRO A 14 42.94 -23.13 21.27
N ASP A 15 43.62 -22.58 20.27
CA ASP A 15 44.49 -21.44 20.48
C ASP A 15 43.70 -20.18 20.92
N LYS A 16 44.38 -19.26 21.60
CA LYS A 16 43.75 -18.09 22.18
C LYS A 16 43.14 -17.15 21.14
N TRP A 17 43.63 -17.17 19.90
CA TRP A 17 43.12 -16.29 18.85
C TRP A 17 41.85 -16.86 18.22
N PHE A 18 41.74 -18.19 18.08
CA PHE A 18 40.52 -18.88 17.66
C PHE A 18 39.39 -18.68 18.67
N ILE A 19 39.68 -18.80 19.97
CA ILE A 19 38.69 -18.52 21.03
C ILE A 19 38.14 -17.08 20.91
N ARG A 20 39.00 -16.09 20.63
CA ARG A 20 38.57 -14.70 20.44
C ARG A 20 37.71 -14.53 19.19
N LEU A 21 38.07 -15.18 18.09
CA LEU A 21 37.31 -15.14 16.84
C LEU A 21 35.91 -15.73 17.02
N VAL A 22 35.81 -16.89 17.67
CA VAL A 22 34.52 -17.52 17.99
C VAL A 22 33.66 -16.62 18.88
N ALA A 23 34.25 -15.98 19.89
CA ALA A 23 33.52 -15.06 20.78
C ALA A 23 32.93 -13.85 20.02
N VAL A 24 33.67 -13.26 19.08
CA VAL A 24 33.17 -12.16 18.23
C VAL A 24 32.04 -12.65 17.32
N PHE A 25 32.16 -13.85 16.75
CA PHE A 25 31.13 -14.40 15.87
C PHE A 25 29.81 -14.66 16.64
N VAL A 26 29.91 -15.20 17.85
CA VAL A 26 28.74 -15.38 18.75
C VAL A 26 28.12 -14.04 19.11
N LEU A 27 28.91 -13.01 19.41
CA LEU A 27 28.40 -11.66 19.69
C LEU A 27 27.61 -11.10 18.50
N ILE A 28 28.12 -11.23 17.27
CA ILE A 28 27.43 -10.76 16.07
C ILE A 28 26.11 -11.51 15.87
N ILE A 29 26.09 -12.83 16.06
CA ILE A 29 24.86 -13.62 15.97
C ILE A 29 23.83 -13.13 17.00
N LEU A 30 24.23 -12.90 18.24
CA LEU A 30 23.35 -12.38 19.29
C LEU A 30 22.81 -10.98 18.96
N LEU A 31 23.64 -10.10 18.39
CA LEU A 31 23.21 -8.78 17.91
C LEU A 31 22.19 -8.87 16.77
N VAL A 32 22.40 -9.79 15.81
CA VAL A 32 21.46 -10.00 14.71
C VAL A 32 20.14 -10.56 15.22
N ILE A 33 20.16 -11.57 16.10
CA ILE A 33 18.94 -12.14 16.72
C ILE A 33 18.21 -11.06 17.54
N GLY A 34 18.94 -10.32 18.37
CA GLY A 34 18.40 -9.22 19.16
C GLY A 34 17.73 -8.14 18.31
N TYR A 35 18.37 -7.74 17.20
CA TYR A 35 17.81 -6.80 16.24
C TYR A 35 16.51 -7.31 15.62
N ARG A 36 16.43 -8.60 15.24
CA ARG A 36 15.22 -9.20 14.68
C ARG A 36 14.07 -9.25 15.68
N VAL A 37 14.35 -9.63 16.93
CA VAL A 37 13.33 -9.67 18.00
C VAL A 37 12.84 -8.26 18.35
N PHE A 38 13.74 -7.27 18.37
CA PHE A 38 13.38 -5.87 18.63
C PHE A 38 12.54 -5.27 17.49
N ALA A 39 12.91 -5.52 16.23
CA ALA A 39 12.19 -5.02 15.06
C ALA A 39 10.74 -5.54 14.95
N GLN A 40 10.41 -6.66 15.60
CA GLN A 40 9.06 -7.22 15.64
C GLN A 40 8.12 -6.55 16.65
N LYS A 41 8.63 -5.72 17.57
CA LYS A 41 7.82 -5.00 18.56
C LYS A 41 7.31 -3.65 18.07
N THR A 42 6.97 -3.52 16.80
CA THR A 42 5.99 -2.50 16.42
C THR A 42 4.62 -3.01 16.86
N PRO A 43 3.82 -2.23 17.61
CA PRO A 43 2.48 -2.65 17.98
C PRO A 43 1.65 -2.83 16.71
N GLN A 44 1.49 -4.08 16.28
CA GLN A 44 0.39 -4.47 15.43
C GLN A 44 -0.88 -4.26 16.25
N ASN A 45 -1.46 -3.07 16.11
CA ASN A 45 -2.87 -2.87 16.40
C ASN A 45 -3.61 -4.04 15.72
N PRO A 46 -4.42 -4.84 16.42
CA PRO A 46 -5.06 -6.01 15.82
C PRO A 46 -5.76 -5.55 14.55
N ILE A 47 -5.23 -6.02 13.43
CA ILE A 47 -5.78 -5.79 12.11
C ILE A 47 -7.18 -6.40 12.18
N VAL A 48 -8.19 -5.55 12.37
CA VAL A 48 -9.54 -5.85 11.95
C VAL A 48 -9.39 -6.08 10.45
N ARG A 49 -9.24 -7.35 10.06
CA ARG A 49 -9.18 -7.75 8.65
C ARG A 49 -10.48 -7.26 8.01
N PRO A 50 -10.46 -6.29 7.09
CA PRO A 50 -11.56 -6.19 6.17
C PRO A 50 -11.49 -7.46 5.33
N HIS A 51 -12.53 -8.27 5.38
CA HIS A 51 -12.75 -9.27 4.35
C HIS A 51 -12.73 -8.50 3.00
N ASN A 52 -11.81 -8.88 2.12
CA ASN A 52 -11.61 -8.39 0.73
C ASN A 52 -10.47 -7.38 0.48
N ALA A 53 -9.33 -7.47 1.16
CA ALA A 53 -8.13 -6.79 0.66
C ALA A 53 -7.56 -7.53 -0.57
N THR A 54 -7.99 -7.12 -1.76
CA THR A 54 -7.23 -7.33 -3.01
C THR A 54 -5.84 -6.70 -2.85
N PRO A 55 -4.77 -7.34 -3.39
CA PRO A 55 -3.43 -6.78 -3.31
C PRO A 55 -3.43 -5.38 -3.92
N MET A 56 -2.75 -4.46 -3.25
CA MET A 56 -2.58 -3.06 -3.67
C MET A 56 -1.86 -3.05 -5.02
N ILE A 57 -2.64 -3.08 -6.10
CA ILE A 57 -2.14 -2.93 -7.46
C ILE A 57 -1.57 -1.51 -7.53
N SER A 58 -0.28 -1.40 -7.85
CA SER A 58 0.40 -0.13 -8.15
C SER A 58 -0.50 0.74 -9.05
N GLN A 59 -0.68 2.03 -8.74
CA GLN A 59 -1.51 2.96 -9.53
C GLN A 59 -1.25 2.85 -11.05
N THR A 60 0.00 2.57 -11.43
CA THR A 60 0.42 2.36 -12.83
C THR A 60 -0.16 1.10 -13.49
N ALA A 61 -0.42 0.04 -12.72
CA ALA A 61 -1.06 -1.18 -13.21
C ALA A 61 -2.60 -1.08 -13.21
N PHE A 62 -3.17 -0.15 -12.44
CA PHE A 62 -4.62 0.13 -12.45
C PHE A 62 -5.04 0.97 -13.67
N LEU A 63 -4.25 1.99 -14.02
CA LEU A 63 -4.40 2.73 -15.28
C LEU A 63 -4.14 1.84 -16.53
N SER A 64 -3.61 0.64 -16.35
CA SER A 64 -3.41 -0.34 -17.43
C SER A 64 -4.55 -1.36 -17.56
N ILE A 65 -5.63 -1.27 -16.77
CA ILE A 65 -6.82 -2.08 -17.02
C ILE A 65 -7.47 -1.57 -18.30
N GLU A 66 -7.41 -2.37 -19.37
CA GLU A 66 -7.99 -2.02 -20.68
C GLU A 66 -9.43 -1.51 -20.50
N GLY A 67 -9.62 -0.20 -20.73
CA GLY A 67 -10.93 0.46 -20.67
C GLY A 67 -11.22 1.29 -19.41
N PHE A 68 -10.44 1.19 -18.32
CA PHE A 68 -10.69 2.03 -17.14
C PHE A 68 -10.51 3.52 -17.45
N ASP A 69 -9.43 3.86 -18.15
CA ASP A 69 -9.15 5.23 -18.62
C ASP A 69 -10.30 5.79 -19.46
N SER A 70 -10.91 4.94 -20.30
CA SER A 70 -12.05 5.34 -21.13
C SER A 70 -13.31 5.62 -20.30
N ILE A 71 -13.53 4.88 -19.21
CA ILE A 71 -14.67 5.09 -18.32
C ILE A 71 -14.46 6.36 -17.50
N MET A 72 -13.26 6.58 -16.95
CA MET A 72 -12.94 7.78 -16.19
C MET A 72 -13.06 9.04 -17.08
N ALA A 73 -12.53 9.00 -18.29
CA ALA A 73 -12.65 10.11 -19.25
C ALA A 73 -14.12 10.47 -19.55
N ARG A 74 -14.98 9.47 -19.72
CA ARG A 74 -16.42 9.68 -19.96
C ARG A 74 -17.18 10.14 -18.73
N LEU A 75 -16.74 9.72 -17.55
CA LEU A 75 -17.28 10.22 -16.29
C LEU A 75 -16.97 11.71 -16.16
N ILE A 76 -15.72 12.12 -16.36
CA ILE A 76 -15.27 13.53 -16.33
C ILE A 76 -16.03 14.36 -17.37
N GLU A 77 -16.15 13.85 -18.59
CA GLU A 77 -16.91 14.51 -19.65
C GLU A 77 -18.38 14.74 -19.26
N CYS A 78 -19.02 13.75 -18.64
CA CYS A 78 -20.42 13.86 -18.20
C CYS A 78 -20.59 14.82 -17.00
N GLU A 79 -19.68 14.76 -16.01
CA GLU A 79 -19.80 15.53 -14.77
C GLU A 79 -19.49 17.03 -14.98
N SER A 80 -18.43 17.34 -15.72
CA SER A 80 -17.93 18.72 -15.82
C SER A 80 -17.66 19.19 -17.24
N ASN A 81 -17.77 18.31 -18.25
CA ASN A 81 -17.28 18.58 -19.60
C ASN A 81 -15.82 19.07 -19.59
N TRP A 82 -14.97 18.40 -18.81
CA TRP A 82 -13.54 18.71 -18.63
C TRP A 82 -13.26 20.10 -18.03
N ASN A 83 -14.21 20.70 -17.32
CA ASN A 83 -14.00 21.97 -16.64
C ASN A 83 -13.52 21.75 -15.20
N GLU A 84 -12.22 21.93 -14.97
CA GLU A 84 -11.55 21.80 -13.67
C GLU A 84 -12.10 22.72 -12.57
N THR A 85 -12.84 23.76 -12.94
CA THR A 85 -13.42 24.75 -12.01
C THR A 85 -14.94 24.75 -12.02
N ALA A 86 -15.58 23.73 -12.61
CA ALA A 86 -17.02 23.62 -12.67
C ALA A 86 -17.65 23.63 -11.27
N VAL A 87 -18.74 24.38 -11.11
CA VAL A 87 -19.52 24.45 -9.87
C VAL A 87 -20.93 23.96 -10.18
N GLY A 88 -21.30 22.81 -9.60
CA GLY A 88 -22.60 22.17 -9.79
C GLY A 88 -23.41 22.12 -8.49
N ASP A 89 -24.58 21.47 -8.56
CA ASP A 89 -25.45 21.21 -7.42
C ASP A 89 -25.70 22.42 -6.50
N HIS A 90 -25.93 23.59 -7.10
CA HIS A 90 -26.13 24.86 -6.39
C HIS A 90 -24.95 25.26 -5.49
N GLY A 91 -23.72 24.98 -5.92
CA GLY A 91 -22.50 25.33 -5.19
C GLY A 91 -21.95 24.22 -4.30
N LYS A 92 -22.54 23.02 -4.33
CA LYS A 92 -22.12 21.88 -3.50
C LYS A 92 -21.07 21.01 -4.18
N ALA A 93 -21.15 20.89 -5.49
CA ALA A 93 -20.27 20.07 -6.30
C ALA A 93 -19.17 20.92 -6.96
N TYR A 94 -17.93 20.41 -7.01
CA TYR A 94 -16.79 21.13 -7.57
C TYR A 94 -15.88 20.28 -8.46
N GLY A 95 -15.34 20.91 -9.49
CA GLY A 95 -14.21 20.43 -10.28
C GLY A 95 -14.55 19.34 -11.29
N LEU A 96 -13.52 18.62 -11.74
CA LEU A 96 -13.63 17.65 -12.84
C LEU A 96 -14.69 16.57 -12.59
N LEU A 97 -14.78 16.09 -11.36
CA LEU A 97 -15.62 14.95 -10.98
C LEU A 97 -16.83 15.36 -10.15
N GLN A 98 -17.11 16.67 -10.04
CA GLN A 98 -18.27 17.22 -9.34
C GLN A 98 -18.48 16.62 -7.93
N PHE A 99 -17.38 16.39 -7.21
CA PHE A 99 -17.44 15.92 -5.83
C PHE A 99 -18.15 16.94 -4.95
N TRP A 100 -18.96 16.46 -4.01
CA TRP A 100 -19.30 17.24 -2.82
C TRP A 100 -18.12 17.21 -1.84
N GLU A 101 -17.75 18.34 -1.25
CA GLU A 101 -16.64 18.44 -0.28
C GLU A 101 -16.78 17.42 0.86
N THR A 102 -18.00 17.25 1.40
CA THR A 102 -18.26 16.29 2.46
C THR A 102 -18.06 14.84 2.03
N THR A 103 -18.39 14.50 0.79
CA THR A 103 -18.15 13.17 0.22
C THR A 103 -16.66 12.95 -0.01
N PHE A 104 -15.98 13.95 -0.58
CA PHE A 104 -14.53 13.89 -0.78
C PHE A 104 -13.80 13.64 0.54
N GLU A 105 -14.08 14.45 1.57
CA GLU A 105 -13.48 14.32 2.89
C GLU A 105 -13.83 12.99 3.57
N LEU A 106 -15.07 12.51 3.42
CA LEU A 106 -15.48 11.21 3.95
C LEU A 106 -14.61 10.07 3.38
N TYR A 107 -14.44 10.03 2.05
CA TYR A 107 -13.68 8.96 1.41
C TYR A 107 -12.16 9.15 1.56
N LYS A 108 -11.67 10.39 1.55
CA LYS A 108 -10.28 10.72 1.89
C LYS A 108 -9.88 10.13 3.24
N ASN A 109 -10.72 10.37 4.25
CA ASN A 109 -10.52 9.85 5.60
C ASN A 109 -10.71 8.33 5.67
N LYS A 110 -11.67 7.77 4.93
CA LYS A 110 -11.90 6.32 4.85
C LYS A 110 -10.67 5.56 4.32
N TYR A 111 -9.94 6.16 3.39
CA TYR A 111 -8.79 5.54 2.74
C TYR A 111 -7.43 5.94 3.32
N ASP A 112 -7.41 6.76 4.37
CA ASP A 112 -6.18 7.26 5.02
C ASP A 112 -5.25 8.00 4.04
N LEU A 113 -5.84 8.91 3.23
CA LEU A 113 -5.14 9.71 2.21
C LEU A 113 -5.16 11.21 2.56
N PRO A 114 -4.61 11.63 3.73
CA PRO A 114 -4.75 13.00 4.25
C PRO A 114 -4.15 14.09 3.34
N GLU A 115 -3.26 13.71 2.42
CA GLU A 115 -2.60 14.58 1.46
C GLU A 115 -3.50 15.07 0.33
N LEU A 116 -4.59 14.36 0.01
CA LEU A 116 -5.45 14.71 -1.12
C LEU A 116 -6.22 16.02 -0.87
N GLN A 117 -6.23 16.88 -1.89
CA GLN A 117 -6.85 18.19 -1.88
C GLN A 117 -8.13 18.20 -2.72
N TYR A 118 -9.25 18.58 -2.10
CA TYR A 118 -10.56 18.60 -2.75
C TYR A 118 -10.61 19.42 -4.06
N LYS A 119 -9.82 20.50 -4.13
CA LYS A 119 -9.80 21.41 -5.29
C LYS A 119 -8.75 21.05 -6.35
N ASP A 120 -7.94 20.02 -6.11
CA ASP A 120 -6.93 19.57 -7.06
C ASP A 120 -7.55 18.52 -8.02
N PRO A 121 -7.49 18.73 -9.35
CA PRO A 121 -8.07 17.79 -10.31
C PRO A 121 -7.48 16.39 -10.27
N ASP A 122 -6.17 16.25 -10.06
CA ASP A 122 -5.49 14.96 -10.05
C ASP A 122 -5.84 14.17 -8.79
N ASP A 123 -5.98 14.86 -7.65
CA ASP A 123 -6.45 14.27 -6.40
C ASP A 123 -7.92 13.82 -6.49
N GLN A 124 -8.78 14.55 -7.20
CA GLN A 124 -10.14 14.09 -7.49
C GLN A 124 -10.14 12.79 -8.30
N ILE A 125 -9.32 12.72 -9.36
CA ILE A 125 -9.20 11.51 -10.20
C ILE A 125 -8.66 10.33 -9.37
N THR A 126 -7.66 10.59 -8.52
CA THR A 126 -7.08 9.58 -7.62
C THR A 126 -8.13 9.02 -6.67
N LEU A 127 -8.87 9.87 -5.97
CA LEU A 127 -9.89 9.43 -5.02
C LEU A 127 -11.04 8.70 -5.73
N ALA A 128 -11.53 9.24 -6.84
CA ALA A 128 -12.61 8.61 -7.60
C ALA A 128 -12.21 7.23 -8.14
N SER A 129 -10.96 7.08 -8.60
CA SER A 129 -10.42 5.80 -9.05
C SER A 129 -10.50 4.72 -7.97
N ILE A 130 -10.09 5.05 -6.75
CA ILE A 130 -10.14 4.16 -5.59
C ILE A 130 -11.59 3.84 -5.21
N MET A 131 -12.45 4.87 -5.18
CA MET A 131 -13.88 4.71 -4.88
C MET A 131 -14.58 3.77 -5.86
N ILE A 132 -14.37 3.96 -7.16
CA ILE A 132 -14.97 3.13 -8.22
C ILE A 132 -14.49 1.68 -8.11
N ARG A 133 -13.19 1.47 -7.90
CA ARG A 133 -12.62 0.13 -7.70
C ARG A 133 -13.30 -0.62 -6.55
N ASP A 134 -13.66 0.09 -5.49
CA ASP A 134 -14.24 -0.47 -4.27
C ASP A 134 -15.78 -0.52 -4.28
N GLY A 135 -16.44 -0.20 -5.40
CA GLY A 135 -17.90 -0.29 -5.53
C GLY A 135 -18.68 0.96 -5.12
N HIS A 136 -18.01 2.11 -5.03
CA HIS A 136 -18.60 3.40 -4.64
C HIS A 136 -18.95 4.31 -5.82
N GLU A 137 -19.09 3.76 -7.03
CA GLU A 137 -19.51 4.52 -8.22
C GLU A 137 -20.89 5.20 -8.12
N HIS A 138 -21.74 4.75 -7.19
CA HIS A 138 -23.12 5.24 -7.03
C HIS A 138 -23.18 6.68 -6.54
N ASN A 139 -22.05 7.24 -6.10
CA ASN A 139 -21.92 8.66 -5.77
C ASN A 139 -22.03 9.56 -7.02
N TRP A 140 -21.84 9.00 -8.23
CA TRP A 140 -21.97 9.72 -9.48
C TRP A 140 -23.20 9.28 -10.25
N THR A 141 -24.12 10.20 -10.48
CA THR A 141 -25.27 9.92 -11.35
C THR A 141 -24.84 9.70 -12.80
N CYS A 142 -23.72 10.34 -13.22
CA CYS A 142 -23.11 10.14 -14.53
C CYS A 142 -22.49 8.76 -14.75
N TRP A 143 -22.32 7.95 -13.70
CA TRP A 143 -21.73 6.62 -13.83
C TRP A 143 -22.47 5.74 -14.85
N LYS A 144 -23.80 5.86 -14.93
CA LYS A 144 -24.63 5.14 -15.91
C LYS A 144 -24.29 5.47 -17.36
N TYR A 145 -23.75 6.66 -17.63
CA TYR A 145 -23.30 7.08 -18.95
C TYR A 145 -21.87 6.66 -19.23
N ALA A 146 -20.99 6.75 -18.22
CA ALA A 146 -19.59 6.38 -18.31
C ALA A 146 -19.38 4.89 -18.66
N LYS A 147 -20.24 4.01 -18.14
CA LYS A 147 -20.16 2.54 -18.32
C LYS A 147 -20.76 1.98 -19.62
N ARG A 148 -21.35 2.81 -20.48
CA ARG A 148 -22.08 2.33 -21.69
C ARG A 148 -21.16 1.88 -22.79
#